data_AF-A0A4S4K8K3-F1
#
_entry.id   AF-A0A4S4K8K3-F1
#
_cell.length_a   1.000
_cell.length_b   1.000
_cell.length_c   1.000
_cell.angle_alpha   90.00
_cell.angle_beta   90.00
_cell.angle_gamma   90.00
#
_symmetry.space_group_name_H-M   'P 1'
#
loop_
_entity.id
_entity.type
_entity.pdbx_description
1 polymer ?
#
loop_
_entity_poly.entity_id
_entity_poly.type
_entity_poly.pdbx_seq_one_letter_code
_entity_poly.pdbx_strand_id
1 'polypeptide(L)'
;MKANWAKAEAKATADSNRLIPTYDENAQRPEDVYKLHDIIPEVEFNALSITPLKAAATMHERKALLPHSRSNWINQHLSLIFSAPKPNKTHLKLLLYISAMFAFKNASKLVNDKQALQERLKGVPSVVVDGLLSRFTETSRDKNQTKITPQTETMMLTYMFALCLRVDDYATDTTLLAMDLAMAATKVDPLFKSLGCKVGILSPPELKRLGLPDSAAITKRAVLRIPLEFPKTRIQRARR
;
A
#
# COMPACT_ATOMS: atom_id res chain seq x y z
N MET A 1 36.28 3.09 -16.61
CA MET A 1 35.29 4.19 -16.54
C MET A 1 34.03 3.94 -17.39
N LYS A 2 34.12 3.49 -18.65
CA LYS A 2 32.92 3.29 -19.50
C LYS A 2 31.91 2.22 -19.02
N ALA A 3 32.37 1.16 -18.36
CA ALA A 3 31.48 0.10 -17.87
C ALA A 3 30.64 0.50 -16.63
N ASN A 4 31.03 1.57 -15.92
CA ASN A 4 30.31 2.02 -14.72
C ASN A 4 29.17 2.99 -15.06
N TRP A 5 29.31 3.83 -16.11
CA TRP A 5 28.22 4.71 -16.54
C TRP A 5 27.06 3.91 -17.16
N ALA A 6 27.36 2.90 -17.98
CA ALA A 6 26.33 2.10 -18.65
C ALA A 6 25.49 1.29 -17.63
N LYS A 7 26.10 0.85 -16.53
CA LYS A 7 25.39 0.21 -15.41
C LYS A 7 24.54 1.21 -14.62
N ALA A 8 25.01 2.44 -14.43
CA ALA A 8 24.28 3.48 -13.73
C ALA A 8 23.04 3.94 -14.52
N GLU A 9 23.18 4.11 -15.84
CA GLU A 9 22.09 4.53 -16.74
C GLU A 9 21.04 3.42 -16.93
N ALA A 10 21.48 2.16 -17.03
CA ALA A 10 20.57 1.01 -17.04
C ALA A 10 19.81 0.87 -15.71
N LYS A 11 20.46 1.15 -14.57
CA LYS A 11 19.81 1.17 -13.26
C LYS A 11 18.77 2.30 -13.19
N ALA A 12 19.13 3.53 -13.55
CA ALA A 12 18.23 4.68 -13.54
C ALA A 12 16.99 4.49 -14.44
N THR A 13 17.19 3.95 -15.65
CA THR A 13 16.08 3.64 -16.57
C THR A 13 15.16 2.55 -16.00
N ALA A 14 15.73 1.48 -15.44
CA ALA A 14 14.96 0.42 -14.80
C ALA A 14 14.18 0.93 -13.58
N ASP A 15 14.80 1.84 -12.80
CA ASP A 15 14.20 2.44 -11.61
C ASP A 15 13.07 3.41 -11.97
N SER A 16 13.19 4.18 -13.06
CA SER A 16 12.14 5.07 -13.56
C SER A 16 10.89 4.34 -14.08
N ASN A 17 11.05 3.09 -14.51
CA ASN A 17 9.95 2.25 -15.00
C ASN A 17 9.30 1.40 -13.90
N ARG A 18 9.74 1.51 -12.64
CA ARG A 18 9.13 0.75 -11.55
C ARG A 18 7.75 1.29 -11.23
N LEU A 19 6.78 0.37 -11.18
CA LEU A 19 5.42 0.65 -10.76
C LEU A 19 5.34 0.69 -9.21
N ILE A 20 6.12 1.55 -8.57
CA ILE A 20 6.19 1.76 -7.11
C ILE A 20 6.17 3.26 -6.80
N PRO A 21 5.89 3.69 -5.56
CA PRO A 21 6.03 5.11 -5.20
C PRO A 21 7.45 5.61 -5.38
N THR A 22 7.59 6.91 -5.61
CA THR A 22 8.89 7.59 -5.58
C THR A 22 9.58 7.30 -4.26
N TYR A 23 10.89 7.04 -4.32
CA TYR A 23 11.65 6.60 -3.17
C TYR A 23 13.01 7.26 -3.04
N ASP A 24 13.52 7.31 -1.81
CA ASP A 24 14.89 7.71 -1.50
C ASP A 24 15.78 6.47 -1.31
N GLU A 25 16.71 6.25 -2.24
CA GLU A 25 17.67 5.14 -2.16
C GLU A 25 18.68 5.30 -1.01
N ASN A 26 18.89 6.53 -0.53
CA ASN A 26 19.84 6.87 0.52
C ASN A 26 19.16 7.03 1.90
N ALA A 27 17.88 6.68 2.00
CA ALA A 27 17.13 6.70 3.25
C ALA A 27 17.88 5.94 4.35
N GLN A 28 18.04 6.57 5.52
CA GLN A 28 18.68 5.96 6.68
C GLN A 28 17.68 5.28 7.61
N ARG A 29 16.38 5.53 7.40
CA ARG A 29 15.29 4.92 8.16
C ARG A 29 14.19 4.44 7.20
N PRO A 30 13.49 3.33 7.49
CA PRO A 30 12.44 2.81 6.62
C PRO A 30 11.34 3.83 6.25
N GLU A 31 11.02 4.75 7.15
CA GLU A 31 10.02 5.81 6.94
C GLU A 31 10.42 6.87 5.92
N ASP A 32 11.72 7.03 5.68
CA ASP A 32 12.27 8.02 4.75
C ASP A 32 12.34 7.45 3.33
N VAL A 33 12.23 6.11 3.17
CA VAL A 33 12.25 5.45 1.85
C VAL A 33 11.07 5.93 1.00
N TYR A 34 9.85 5.82 1.53
CA TYR A 34 8.63 6.25 0.85
C TYR A 34 7.93 7.31 1.68
N LYS A 35 8.13 8.58 1.32
CA LYS A 35 7.54 9.71 2.04
C LYS A 35 6.03 9.68 1.91
N LEU A 36 5.34 10.06 2.98
CA LEU A 36 3.88 10.00 3.03
C LEU A 36 3.24 10.79 1.91
N HIS A 37 3.72 12.01 1.71
CA HIS A 37 3.11 12.97 0.79
C HIS A 37 3.47 12.75 -0.67
N ASP A 38 4.43 11.86 -0.94
CA ASP A 38 4.68 11.33 -2.29
C ASP A 38 3.68 10.21 -2.65
N ILE A 39 3.06 9.56 -1.65
CA ILE A 39 2.02 8.54 -1.83
C ILE A 39 0.61 9.14 -1.74
N ILE A 40 0.37 10.00 -0.74
CA ILE A 40 -0.91 10.67 -0.47
C ILE A 40 -0.67 12.19 -0.42
N PRO A 41 -1.04 12.93 -1.47
CA PRO A 41 -0.93 14.38 -1.48
C PRO A 41 -1.56 15.02 -0.23
N GLU A 42 -0.95 16.08 0.29
CA GLU A 42 -1.42 16.72 1.53
C GLU A 42 -2.88 17.16 1.46
N VAL A 43 -3.33 17.67 0.30
CA VAL A 43 -4.72 18.04 0.06
C VAL A 43 -5.69 16.87 0.29
N GLU A 44 -5.33 15.68 -0.17
CA GLU A 44 -6.12 14.47 0.01
C GLU A 44 -6.06 13.99 1.47
N PHE A 45 -4.85 13.96 2.06
CA PHE A 45 -4.65 13.54 3.44
C PHE A 45 -5.42 14.45 4.42
N ASN A 46 -5.45 15.76 4.16
CA ASN A 46 -6.14 16.73 4.99
C ASN A 46 -7.66 16.64 4.85
N ALA A 47 -8.17 16.30 3.67
CA ALA A 47 -9.61 16.11 3.43
C ALA A 47 -10.22 14.91 4.17
N LEU A 48 -9.42 13.91 4.56
CA LEU A 48 -9.90 12.75 5.30
C LEU A 48 -10.42 13.12 6.70
N SER A 49 -11.71 12.88 6.95
CA SER A 49 -12.33 13.12 8.26
C SER A 49 -12.33 11.86 9.12
N ILE A 50 -11.69 11.95 10.28
CA ILE A 50 -11.70 10.87 11.31
C ILE A 50 -12.75 11.09 12.40
N THR A 51 -13.48 12.21 12.35
CA THR A 51 -14.49 12.57 13.35
C THR A 51 -15.58 11.50 13.50
N PRO A 52 -16.16 10.95 12.41
CA PRO A 52 -17.18 9.90 12.52
C PRO A 52 -16.66 8.64 13.23
N LEU A 53 -15.43 8.20 12.91
CA LEU A 53 -14.82 7.04 13.55
C LEU A 53 -14.60 7.24 15.05
N LYS A 54 -14.23 8.45 15.45
CA LYS A 54 -14.02 8.80 16.86
C LYS A 54 -15.34 8.94 17.63
N ALA A 55 -16.40 9.37 16.96
CA ALA A 55 -17.72 9.57 17.55
C ALA A 55 -18.50 8.26 17.70
N ALA A 56 -18.26 7.28 16.83
CA ALA A 56 -18.86 5.94 16.92
C ALA A 56 -18.52 5.27 18.26
N ALA A 57 -19.53 4.70 18.91
CA ALA A 57 -19.43 4.11 20.23
C ALA A 57 -18.79 2.71 20.18
N THR A 58 -19.23 1.91 19.21
CA THR A 58 -18.85 0.50 19.10
C THR A 58 -17.85 0.24 17.98
N MET A 59 -17.07 -0.83 18.09
CA MET A 59 -16.22 -1.29 16.98
C MET A 59 -17.04 -1.70 15.75
N HIS A 60 -18.27 -2.16 15.93
CA HIS A 60 -19.16 -2.50 14.82
C HIS A 60 -19.52 -1.26 13.99
N GLU A 61 -19.95 -0.18 14.65
CA GLU A 61 -20.22 1.11 13.99
C GLU A 61 -18.97 1.67 13.28
N ARG A 62 -17.80 1.60 13.93
CA ARG A 62 -16.54 2.07 13.31
C ARG A 62 -16.20 1.30 12.04
N LYS A 63 -16.39 -0.01 12.04
CA LYS A 63 -16.17 -0.85 10.84
C LYS A 63 -17.17 -0.51 9.73
N ALA A 64 -18.42 -0.21 10.06
CA ALA A 64 -19.46 0.17 9.08
C ALA A 64 -19.16 1.51 8.38
N LEU A 65 -18.37 2.38 9.01
CA LEU A 65 -17.92 3.66 8.44
C LEU A 65 -16.74 3.53 7.48
N LEU A 66 -16.10 2.36 7.39
CA LEU A 66 -14.98 2.13 6.47
C LEU A 66 -15.49 1.94 5.03
N PRO A 67 -14.87 2.59 4.02
CA PRO A 67 -15.19 2.36 2.60
C PRO A 67 -15.11 0.87 2.19
N HIS A 68 -14.19 0.13 2.81
CA HIS A 68 -14.03 -1.30 2.70
C HIS A 68 -13.95 -1.96 4.08
N SER A 69 -15.10 -2.38 4.61
CA SER A 69 -15.27 -2.93 5.95
C SER A 69 -14.92 -4.43 6.11
N ARG A 70 -14.71 -5.14 4.99
CA ARG A 70 -14.48 -6.61 4.98
C ARG A 70 -13.02 -7.02 5.15
N SER A 71 -12.08 -6.09 5.05
CA SER A 71 -10.66 -6.39 5.22
C SER A 71 -10.33 -6.72 6.67
N ASN A 72 -9.76 -7.89 6.89
CA ASN A 72 -9.27 -8.31 8.20
C ASN A 72 -8.08 -7.47 8.65
N TRP A 73 -7.15 -7.15 7.75
CA TRP A 73 -5.99 -6.30 8.04
C TRP A 73 -6.44 -4.92 8.53
N ILE A 74 -7.38 -4.26 7.84
CA ILE A 74 -7.89 -2.94 8.27
C ILE A 74 -8.60 -3.06 9.61
N ASN A 75 -9.44 -4.09 9.77
CA ASN A 75 -10.22 -4.30 10.99
C ASN A 75 -9.35 -4.59 12.22
N GLN A 76 -8.26 -5.33 12.06
CA GLN A 76 -7.29 -5.58 13.12
C GLN A 76 -6.61 -4.28 13.56
N HIS A 77 -6.09 -3.51 12.61
CA HIS A 77 -5.44 -2.23 12.91
C HIS A 77 -6.39 -1.19 13.50
N LEU A 78 -7.63 -1.13 13.02
CA LEU A 78 -8.65 -0.26 13.60
C LEU A 78 -8.90 -0.62 15.07
N SER A 79 -9.00 -1.93 15.37
CA SER A 79 -9.19 -2.40 16.74
C SER A 79 -8.00 -2.02 17.62
N LEU A 80 -6.77 -2.25 17.15
CA LEU A 80 -5.54 -1.89 17.87
C LEU A 80 -5.46 -0.39 18.18
N ILE A 81 -5.78 0.47 17.21
CA ILE A 81 -5.77 1.93 17.39
C ILE A 81 -6.76 2.39 18.47
N PHE A 82 -7.94 1.78 18.53
CA PHE A 82 -8.98 2.13 19.50
C PHE A 82 -8.82 1.43 20.85
N SER A 83 -8.00 0.38 20.95
CA SER A 83 -7.58 -0.21 22.22
C SER A 83 -6.52 0.63 22.94
N ALA A 84 -5.81 1.52 22.24
CA ALA A 84 -4.87 2.44 22.84
C ALA A 84 -5.60 3.56 23.61
N PRO A 85 -5.02 4.11 24.70
CA PRO A 85 -5.62 5.20 25.48
C PRO A 85 -5.99 6.43 24.64
N LYS A 86 -5.22 6.67 23.57
CA LYS A 86 -5.47 7.77 22.63
C LYS A 86 -5.29 7.26 21.19
N PRO A 87 -6.35 7.25 20.37
CA PRO A 87 -6.26 6.87 18.98
C PRO A 87 -5.27 7.73 18.19
N ASN A 88 -4.33 7.08 17.49
CA ASN A 88 -3.38 7.75 16.60
C ASN A 88 -4.12 8.30 15.37
N LYS A 89 -4.22 9.63 15.28
CA LYS A 89 -4.97 10.32 14.21
C LYS A 89 -4.38 10.06 12.81
N THR A 90 -3.06 10.02 12.70
CA THR A 90 -2.37 9.76 11.43
C THR A 90 -2.67 8.34 10.95
N HIS A 91 -2.57 7.34 11.84
CA HIS A 91 -2.89 5.96 11.48
C HIS A 91 -4.36 5.78 11.12
N LEU A 92 -5.30 6.49 11.77
CA LEU A 92 -6.70 6.48 11.36
C LEU A 92 -6.91 7.02 9.94
N LYS A 93 -6.24 8.12 9.59
CA LYS A 93 -6.29 8.66 8.22
C LYS A 93 -5.68 7.68 7.21
N LEU A 94 -4.55 7.05 7.56
CA LEU A 94 -3.94 6.01 6.72
C LEU A 94 -4.90 4.84 6.50
N LEU A 95 -5.55 4.33 7.55
CA LEU A 95 -6.53 3.25 7.41
C LEU A 95 -7.73 3.65 6.55
N LEU A 96 -8.25 4.87 6.70
CA LEU A 96 -9.33 5.36 5.83
C LEU A 96 -8.91 5.41 4.36
N TYR A 97 -7.70 5.90 4.09
CA TYR A 97 -7.19 5.98 2.73
C TYR A 97 -6.93 4.59 2.13
N ILE A 98 -6.28 3.68 2.88
CA ILE A 98 -6.09 2.28 2.46
C ILE A 98 -7.45 1.61 2.20
N SER A 99 -8.44 1.82 3.07
CA SER A 99 -9.80 1.32 2.90
C SER A 99 -10.45 1.87 1.62
N ALA A 100 -10.24 3.15 1.31
CA ALA A 100 -10.68 3.77 0.05
C ALA A 100 -9.99 3.13 -1.17
N MET A 101 -8.68 2.84 -1.09
CA MET A 101 -7.96 2.13 -2.17
C MET A 101 -8.51 0.72 -2.41
N PHE A 102 -8.81 -0.04 -1.35
CA PHE A 102 -9.49 -1.35 -1.46
C PHE A 102 -10.89 -1.22 -2.09
N ALA A 103 -11.67 -0.23 -1.68
CA ALA A 103 -13.00 0.02 -2.23
C ALA A 103 -12.92 0.40 -3.72
N PHE A 104 -11.99 1.28 -4.08
CA PHE A 104 -11.73 1.72 -5.45
C PHE A 104 -11.29 0.56 -6.34
N LYS A 105 -10.36 -0.29 -5.89
CA LYS A 105 -9.95 -1.51 -6.61
C LYS A 105 -11.14 -2.42 -6.91
N ASN A 106 -12.01 -2.63 -5.94
CA ASN A 106 -13.21 -3.46 -6.09
C ASN A 106 -14.28 -2.81 -6.98
N ALA A 107 -14.22 -1.49 -7.14
CA ALA A 107 -15.09 -0.69 -7.99
C ALA A 107 -14.47 -0.38 -9.37
N SER A 108 -13.43 -1.11 -9.78
CA SER A 108 -12.66 -0.85 -11.02
C SER A 108 -13.51 -0.75 -12.28
N LYS A 109 -14.67 -1.41 -12.34
CA LYS A 109 -15.61 -1.34 -13.47
C LYS A 109 -16.36 -0.01 -13.56
N LEU A 110 -16.41 0.77 -12.47
CA LEU A 110 -17.13 2.03 -12.37
C LEU A 110 -16.26 3.26 -12.66
N VAL A 111 -14.97 3.09 -13.00
CA VAL A 111 -14.06 4.24 -13.20
C VAL A 111 -14.43 5.16 -14.38
N ASN A 112 -15.29 4.71 -15.29
CA ASN A 112 -15.87 5.54 -16.36
C ASN A 112 -17.08 6.36 -15.92
N ASP A 113 -17.67 6.03 -14.77
CA ASP A 113 -18.85 6.70 -14.22
C ASP A 113 -18.48 7.25 -12.84
N LYS A 114 -18.01 8.50 -12.85
CA LYS A 114 -17.58 9.19 -11.63
C LYS A 114 -18.70 9.27 -10.59
N GLN A 115 -19.96 9.40 -11.02
CA GLN A 115 -21.09 9.48 -10.10
C GLN A 115 -21.31 8.13 -9.41
N ALA A 116 -21.45 7.04 -10.19
CA ALA A 116 -21.62 5.70 -9.63
C ALA A 116 -20.42 5.28 -8.75
N LEU A 117 -19.21 5.67 -9.15
CA LEU A 117 -18.01 5.44 -8.34
C LEU A 117 -18.09 6.20 -7.01
N GLN A 118 -18.46 7.48 -7.02
CA GLN A 118 -18.59 8.29 -5.81
C GLN A 118 -19.69 7.74 -4.88
N GLU A 119 -20.79 7.24 -5.42
CA GLU A 119 -21.83 6.54 -4.66
C GLU A 119 -21.31 5.25 -4.03
N ARG A 120 -20.50 4.47 -4.77
CA ARG A 120 -19.88 3.24 -4.26
C ARG A 120 -18.86 3.51 -3.15
N LEU A 121 -18.18 4.66 -3.21
CA LEU A 121 -17.23 5.17 -2.21
C LEU A 121 -17.84 6.25 -1.31
N LYS A 122 -19.14 6.14 -1.00
CA LYS A 122 -19.83 7.08 -0.09
C LYS A 122 -19.05 7.25 1.22
N GLY A 123 -18.79 8.51 1.59
CA GLY A 123 -17.99 8.87 2.76
C GLY A 123 -16.51 9.13 2.46
N VAL A 124 -16.02 8.81 1.26
CA VAL A 124 -14.70 9.23 0.78
C VAL A 124 -14.80 10.62 0.14
N PRO A 125 -13.98 11.61 0.54
CA PRO A 125 -13.97 12.93 -0.09
C PRO A 125 -13.71 12.85 -1.60
N SER A 126 -14.41 13.68 -2.38
CA SER A 126 -14.28 13.68 -3.85
C SER A 126 -12.85 13.92 -4.33
N VAL A 127 -12.10 14.79 -3.64
CA VAL A 127 -10.68 15.05 -3.96
C VAL A 127 -9.81 13.79 -3.85
N VAL A 128 -10.14 12.87 -2.95
CA VAL A 128 -9.45 11.57 -2.82
C VAL A 128 -9.83 10.66 -3.99
N VAL A 129 -11.13 10.59 -4.33
CA VAL A 129 -11.60 9.78 -5.47
C VAL A 129 -10.98 10.28 -6.78
N ASP A 130 -10.90 11.60 -6.96
CA ASP A 130 -10.28 12.24 -8.12
C ASP A 130 -8.78 11.98 -8.19
N GLY A 131 -8.08 12.02 -7.05
CA GLY A 131 -6.67 11.63 -6.97
C GLY A 131 -6.45 10.17 -7.35
N LEU A 132 -7.28 9.25 -6.86
CA LEU A 132 -7.20 7.83 -7.19
C LEU A 132 -7.46 7.56 -8.68
N LEU A 133 -8.48 8.21 -9.26
CA LEU A 133 -8.73 8.16 -10.71
C LEU A 133 -7.51 8.68 -11.49
N SER A 134 -7.00 9.86 -11.13
CA SER A 134 -5.89 10.48 -11.83
C SER A 134 -4.60 9.67 -11.80
N ARG A 135 -4.31 8.98 -10.69
CA ARG A 135 -3.07 8.19 -10.54
C ARG A 135 -3.20 6.77 -11.05
N PHE A 136 -4.34 6.13 -10.85
CA PHE A 136 -4.47 4.67 -11.03
C PHE A 136 -5.42 4.27 -12.15
N THR A 137 -5.66 5.18 -13.10
CA THR A 137 -6.37 4.87 -14.34
C THR A 137 -5.66 5.46 -15.55
N GLU A 138 -5.96 4.92 -16.72
CA GLU A 138 -5.54 5.47 -18.01
C GLU A 138 -6.77 5.72 -18.86
N THR A 139 -6.78 6.86 -19.56
CA THR A 139 -7.85 7.19 -20.51
C THR A 139 -7.34 7.00 -21.94
N SER A 140 -8.00 6.10 -22.69
CA SER A 140 -7.66 5.89 -24.10
C SER A 140 -8.05 7.12 -24.93
N ARG A 141 -7.10 7.63 -25.73
CA ARG A 141 -7.30 8.79 -26.61
C ARG A 141 -8.43 8.59 -27.62
N ASP A 142 -8.63 7.36 -28.09
CA ASP A 142 -9.57 7.07 -29.19
C ASP A 142 -11.02 6.91 -28.73
N LYS A 143 -11.24 6.57 -27.45
CA LYS A 143 -12.57 6.20 -26.94
C LYS A 143 -13.03 7.03 -25.75
N ASN A 144 -12.17 7.92 -25.24
CA ASN A 144 -12.36 8.63 -23.96
C ASN A 144 -12.77 7.69 -22.81
N GLN A 145 -12.31 6.44 -22.86
CA GLN A 145 -12.61 5.39 -21.88
C GLN A 145 -11.47 5.30 -20.88
N THR A 146 -11.80 5.60 -19.64
CA THR A 146 -10.97 5.42 -18.46
C THR A 146 -11.00 3.95 -18.03
N LYS A 147 -9.83 3.38 -17.76
CA LYS A 147 -9.72 2.00 -17.27
C LYS A 147 -8.56 1.84 -16.31
N ILE A 148 -8.66 0.84 -15.45
CA ILE A 148 -7.53 0.31 -14.70
C ILE A 148 -6.84 -0.73 -15.58
N THR A 149 -5.61 -0.43 -16.00
CA THR A 149 -4.72 -1.34 -16.73
C THR A 149 -3.95 -2.24 -15.75
N PRO A 150 -3.36 -3.36 -16.20
CA PRO A 150 -2.50 -4.17 -15.33
C PRO A 150 -1.34 -3.36 -14.68
N GLN A 151 -0.82 -2.36 -15.40
CA GLN A 151 0.23 -1.46 -14.93
C GLN A 151 -0.28 -0.54 -13.83
N THR A 152 -1.41 0.15 -14.04
CA THR A 152 -1.99 1.03 -13.03
C THR A 152 -2.55 0.26 -11.83
N GLU A 153 -3.05 -0.97 -12.01
CA GLU A 153 -3.40 -1.86 -10.90
C GLU A 153 -2.17 -2.22 -10.07
N THR A 154 -1.07 -2.61 -10.73
CA THR A 154 0.20 -2.91 -10.04
C THR A 154 0.69 -1.70 -9.25
N MET A 155 0.66 -0.51 -9.86
CA MET A 155 1.05 0.74 -9.20
C MET A 155 0.14 1.07 -8.01
N MET A 156 -1.17 0.89 -8.14
CA MET A 156 -2.11 1.08 -7.03
C MET A 156 -1.79 0.13 -5.86
N LEU A 157 -1.52 -1.14 -6.15
CA LEU A 157 -1.20 -2.14 -5.12
C LEU A 157 0.10 -1.82 -4.39
N THR A 158 1.15 -1.43 -5.10
CA THR A 158 2.45 -1.09 -4.47
C THR A 158 2.36 0.19 -3.64
N TYR A 159 1.59 1.19 -4.09
CA TYR A 159 1.29 2.38 -3.29
C TYR A 159 0.53 2.03 -2.00
N MET A 160 -0.48 1.17 -2.12
CA MET A 160 -1.24 0.68 -0.96
C MET A 160 -0.35 -0.09 0.02
N PHE A 161 0.53 -0.97 -0.48
CA PHE A 161 1.45 -1.75 0.33
C PHE A 161 2.50 -0.89 1.05
N ALA A 162 2.97 0.20 0.43
CA ALA A 162 3.83 1.17 1.11
C ALA A 162 3.13 1.82 2.32
N LEU A 163 1.83 2.08 2.22
CA LEU A 163 1.02 2.58 3.34
C LEU A 163 0.80 1.50 4.40
N CYS A 164 0.55 0.25 4.00
CA CYS A 164 0.45 -0.87 4.95
C CYS A 164 1.76 -1.06 5.74
N LEU A 165 2.92 -0.98 5.07
CA LEU A 165 4.23 -1.03 5.73
C LEU A 165 4.35 0.05 6.79
N ARG A 166 3.95 1.29 6.50
CA ARG A 166 3.99 2.39 7.47
C ARG A 166 3.10 2.14 8.69
N VAL A 167 1.93 1.53 8.50
CA VAL A 167 1.02 1.20 9.61
C VAL A 167 1.56 0.04 10.45
N ASP A 168 2.22 -0.93 9.83
CA ASP A 168 2.74 -2.16 10.43
C ASP A 168 4.18 -2.03 10.99
N ASP A 169 4.65 -0.81 11.24
CA ASP A 169 6.05 -0.54 11.64
C ASP A 169 7.08 -1.26 10.75
N TYR A 170 6.82 -1.18 9.45
CA TYR A 170 7.63 -1.68 8.33
C TYR A 170 7.78 -3.21 8.29
N ALA A 171 6.86 -3.96 8.92
CA ALA A 171 6.82 -5.41 8.92
C ALA A 171 5.40 -5.98 8.71
N THR A 172 4.93 -5.99 7.45
CA THR A 172 3.55 -6.32 7.08
C THR A 172 3.29 -7.81 6.86
N ASP A 173 2.18 -8.33 7.39
CA ASP A 173 1.69 -9.68 7.11
C ASP A 173 1.19 -9.80 5.67
N THR A 174 1.95 -10.49 4.81
CA THR A 174 1.60 -10.63 3.39
C THR A 174 0.48 -11.64 3.17
N THR A 175 0.28 -12.58 4.10
CA THR A 175 -0.75 -13.61 3.99
C THR A 175 -2.12 -12.99 4.22
N LEU A 176 -2.23 -12.14 5.25
CA LEU A 176 -3.48 -11.45 5.58
C LEU A 176 -3.91 -10.50 4.45
N LEU A 177 -2.98 -9.72 3.90
CA LEU A 177 -3.28 -8.85 2.77
C LEU A 177 -3.64 -9.63 1.49
N ALA A 178 -2.98 -10.76 1.23
CA ALA A 178 -3.33 -11.63 0.12
C ALA A 178 -4.77 -12.16 0.22
N MET A 179 -5.18 -12.58 1.42
CA MET A 179 -6.56 -12.99 1.69
C MET A 179 -7.56 -11.83 1.48
N ASP A 180 -7.29 -10.66 2.04
CA ASP A 180 -8.17 -9.49 1.92
C ASP A 180 -8.30 -9.00 0.47
N LEU A 181 -7.25 -9.16 -0.33
CA LEU A 181 -7.26 -8.83 -1.77
C LEU A 181 -7.87 -9.93 -2.65
N ALA A 182 -8.20 -11.09 -2.08
CA ALA A 182 -8.54 -12.30 -2.83
C ALA A 182 -7.48 -12.65 -3.89
N MET A 183 -6.20 -12.51 -3.53
CA MET A 183 -5.04 -12.78 -4.38
C MET A 183 -4.21 -13.92 -3.81
N ALA A 184 -3.60 -14.71 -4.68
CA ALA A 184 -2.60 -15.69 -4.24
C ALA A 184 -1.37 -14.96 -3.69
N ALA A 185 -0.78 -15.48 -2.60
CA ALA A 185 0.46 -14.95 -2.02
C ALA A 185 1.60 -14.87 -3.04
N THR A 186 1.62 -15.77 -4.04
CA THR A 186 2.58 -15.75 -5.16
C THR A 186 2.50 -14.51 -6.04
N LYS A 187 1.36 -13.79 -6.04
CA LYS A 187 1.19 -12.49 -6.71
C LYS A 187 1.49 -11.31 -5.79
N VAL A 188 1.27 -11.45 -4.48
CA VAL A 188 1.48 -10.38 -3.49
C VAL A 188 2.95 -10.24 -3.11
N ASP A 189 3.66 -11.35 -2.86
CA ASP A 189 5.06 -11.30 -2.45
C ASP A 189 5.99 -10.58 -3.45
N PRO A 190 5.85 -10.77 -4.79
CA PRO A 190 6.65 -10.02 -5.76
C PRO A 190 6.43 -8.50 -5.70
N LEU A 191 5.23 -8.04 -5.35
CA LEU A 191 4.91 -6.61 -5.20
C LEU A 191 5.58 -6.01 -3.96
N PHE A 192 5.65 -6.75 -2.85
CA PHE A 192 6.47 -6.32 -1.70
C PHE A 192 7.96 -6.32 -2.04
N LYS A 193 8.43 -7.31 -2.78
CA LYS A 193 9.82 -7.36 -3.25
C LYS A 193 10.16 -6.20 -4.19
N SER A 194 9.22 -5.76 -5.05
CA SER A 194 9.45 -4.59 -5.91
C SER A 194 9.56 -3.30 -5.09
N LEU A 195 8.96 -3.23 -3.91
CA LEU A 195 9.15 -2.17 -2.92
C LEU A 195 10.47 -2.25 -2.13
N GLY A 196 11.34 -3.23 -2.41
CA GLY A 196 12.59 -3.44 -1.67
C GLY A 196 12.41 -4.21 -0.35
N CYS A 197 11.24 -4.83 -0.12
CA CYS A 197 11.04 -5.63 1.07
C CYS A 197 11.70 -7.01 0.96
N LYS A 198 12.21 -7.51 2.09
CA LYS A 198 12.57 -8.92 2.27
C LYS A 198 11.35 -9.64 2.83
N VAL A 199 10.87 -10.67 2.11
CA VAL A 199 9.68 -11.44 2.52
C VAL A 199 10.12 -12.77 3.13
N GLY A 200 9.76 -12.99 4.39
CA GLY A 200 10.16 -14.18 5.16
C GLY A 200 9.51 -14.22 6.53
N ILE A 201 9.94 -15.17 7.35
CA ILE A 201 9.56 -15.21 8.78
C ILE A 201 10.42 -14.22 9.57
N LEU A 202 9.87 -13.68 10.65
CA LEU A 202 10.62 -12.79 11.53
C LEU A 202 11.57 -13.57 12.43
N SER A 203 12.75 -13.02 12.65
CA SER A 203 13.68 -13.54 13.66
C SER A 203 13.22 -13.18 15.08
N PRO A 204 13.66 -13.91 16.13
CA PRO A 204 13.30 -13.57 17.52
C PRO A 204 13.61 -12.12 17.93
N PRO A 205 14.75 -11.52 17.53
CA PRO A 205 15.00 -10.09 17.78
C PRO A 205 13.98 -9.16 17.13
N GLU A 206 13.50 -9.49 15.92
CA GLU A 206 12.50 -8.69 15.22
C GLU A 206 11.11 -8.82 15.86
N LEU A 207 10.73 -10.01 16.30
CA LEU A 207 9.49 -10.23 17.05
C LEU A 207 9.49 -9.39 18.32
N LYS A 208 10.58 -9.42 19.08
CA LYS A 208 10.75 -8.60 20.29
C LYS A 208 10.68 -7.11 19.98
N ARG A 209 11.35 -6.65 18.90
CA ARG A 209 11.32 -5.24 18.45
C ARG A 209 9.88 -4.78 18.15
N LEU A 210 9.09 -5.64 17.53
CA LEU A 210 7.71 -5.37 17.13
C LEU A 210 6.67 -5.65 18.23
N GLY A 211 7.11 -6.11 19.41
CA GLY A 211 6.21 -6.51 20.50
C GLY A 211 5.30 -7.70 20.15
N LEU A 212 5.72 -8.56 19.22
CA LEU A 212 4.97 -9.74 18.79
C LEU A 212 5.36 -10.98 19.62
N PRO A 213 4.42 -11.89 19.90
CA PRO A 213 4.72 -13.15 20.58
C PRO A 213 5.53 -14.09 19.68
N ASP A 214 6.25 -15.04 20.28
CA ASP A 214 7.06 -16.03 19.54
C ASP A 214 6.24 -16.85 18.53
N SER A 215 4.96 -17.10 18.83
CA SER A 215 4.04 -17.78 17.93
C SER A 215 3.81 -17.04 16.61
N ALA A 216 4.05 -15.72 16.55
CA ALA A 216 3.94 -14.93 15.33
C ALA A 216 5.09 -15.21 14.32
N ALA A 217 6.13 -15.96 14.72
CA ALA A 217 7.22 -16.37 13.82
C ALA A 217 6.73 -17.21 12.64
N ILE A 218 5.61 -17.94 12.79
CA ILE A 218 5.06 -18.80 11.72
C ILE A 218 4.50 -17.98 10.54
N THR A 219 4.13 -16.73 10.80
CA THR A 219 3.50 -15.85 9.82
C THR A 219 4.56 -15.18 8.97
N LYS A 220 4.42 -15.35 7.65
CA LYS A 220 5.28 -14.67 6.68
C LYS A 220 4.99 -13.17 6.64
N ARG A 221 6.04 -12.36 6.72
CA ARG A 221 5.96 -10.90 6.64
C ARG A 221 6.90 -10.33 5.59
N ALA A 222 6.50 -9.23 5.00
CA ALA A 222 7.35 -8.36 4.19
C ALA A 222 7.94 -7.29 5.09
N VAL A 223 9.27 -7.25 5.16
CA VAL A 223 10.00 -6.29 6.00
C VAL A 223 10.79 -5.33 5.11
N LEU A 224 10.54 -4.03 5.25
CA LEU A 224 11.33 -2.99 4.60
C LEU A 224 12.54 -2.68 5.49
N ARG A 225 13.76 -2.85 4.97
CA ARG A 225 15.01 -2.67 5.71
C ARG A 225 15.90 -1.64 5.03
N ILE A 226 16.76 -1.02 5.84
CA ILE A 226 17.85 -0.14 5.39
C ILE A 226 19.18 -0.91 5.48
N PRO A 227 20.10 -0.76 4.51
CA PRO A 227 19.97 0.01 3.27
C PRO A 227 18.91 -0.57 2.32
N LEU A 228 18.27 0.30 1.53
CA LEU A 228 17.26 -0.12 0.56
C LEU A 228 17.90 -0.98 -0.54
N GLU A 229 17.39 -2.19 -0.71
CA GLU A 229 17.89 -3.13 -1.72
C GLU A 229 16.73 -3.67 -2.57
N PHE A 230 16.84 -3.50 -3.87
CA PHE A 230 15.91 -4.14 -4.80
C PHE A 230 16.39 -5.53 -5.23
N PRO A 231 15.47 -6.45 -5.56
CA PRO A 231 15.82 -7.74 -6.11
C PRO A 231 16.68 -7.58 -7.35
N LYS A 232 17.86 -8.23 -7.36
CA LYS A 232 18.68 -8.31 -8.56
C LYS A 232 17.93 -9.13 -9.60
N THR A 233 17.72 -8.58 -10.79
CA THR A 233 17.18 -9.34 -11.93
C THR A 233 18.10 -10.53 -12.19
N ARG A 234 17.63 -11.74 -11.88
CA ARG A 234 18.40 -12.96 -12.09
C ARG A 234 18.42 -13.21 -13.59
N ILE A 235 19.51 -12.81 -14.26
CA ILE A 235 19.76 -13.18 -15.66
C ILE A 235 19.83 -14.71 -15.68
N GLN A 236 18.77 -15.37 -16.12
CA GLN A 236 18.80 -16.80 -16.40
C GLN A 236 19.81 -16.98 -17.54
N ARG A 237 20.98 -17.55 -17.22
CA ARG A 237 21.85 -18.11 -18.25
C ARG A 237 21.03 -19.19 -18.96
N ALA A 238 20.65 -18.93 -20.20
CA ALA A 238 20.12 -19.96 -21.08
C ALA A 238 21.13 -21.13 -21.07
N ARG A 239 20.71 -22.28 -20.56
CA ARG A 239 21.47 -23.52 -20.75
C ARG A 239 21.41 -23.80 -22.25
N ARG A 240 22.57 -23.68 -22.91
CA ARG A 240 22.81 -24.32 -24.21
C ARG A 240 22.82 -25.83 -24.03
#